data_AF-A0A8T7MNG9-F1
#
_entry.id   AF-A0A8T7MNG9-F1
#
_cell.length_a   1.000
_cell.length_b   1.000
_cell.length_c   1.000
_cell.angle_alpha   90.00
_cell.angle_beta   90.00
_cell.angle_gamma   90.00
#
_symmetry.space_group_name_H-M   'P 1'
#
loop_
_entity.id
_entity.type
_entity.pdbx_description
1 polymer ?
#
loop_
_entity_poly.entity_id
_entity_poly.type
_entity_poly.pdbx_seq_one_letter_code
_entity_poly.pdbx_strand_id
1 'polypeptide(L)'
;MWHYLDLATGEIILVTDETRQQLEELLEACAERDTIEVAQVAIQNTDLSDWEKEALYSAALVEFEYNTRVIEIPRADTHEGYKDMEAFIETIISKHLQELLQVAIRGKGAFRRFKDVLERYPQEREQWFQFREARLKQRVLDWLKGEGITPLI
;
A
#
# COMPACT_ATOMS: atom_id res chain seq x y z
N MET A 1 0.84 1.18 -9.59
CA MET A 1 0.79 1.17 -8.09
C MET A 1 1.36 -0.15 -7.57
N TRP A 2 2.48 -0.04 -6.86
CA TRP A 2 3.25 -1.14 -6.28
C TRP A 2 3.35 -0.94 -4.77
N HIS A 3 3.46 -2.04 -4.05
CA HIS A 3 3.64 -2.04 -2.60
C HIS A 3 5.03 -2.58 -2.30
N TYR A 4 5.72 -1.90 -1.40
CA TYR A 4 7.03 -2.28 -0.92
C TYR A 4 6.99 -2.35 0.60
N LEU A 5 7.89 -3.14 1.19
CA LEU A 5 8.11 -3.14 2.63
C LEU A 5 9.45 -2.48 2.91
N ASP A 6 9.44 -1.46 3.78
CA ASP A 6 10.66 -0.99 4.42
C ASP A 6 11.02 -1.94 5.58
N LEU A 7 12.14 -2.65 5.45
CA LEU A 7 12.62 -3.58 6.46
C LEU A 7 13.08 -2.89 7.74
N ALA A 8 13.44 -1.61 7.70
CA ALA A 8 13.89 -0.87 8.87
C ALA A 8 12.73 -0.42 9.77
N THR A 9 11.58 -0.09 9.19
CA THR A 9 10.40 0.42 9.94
C THR A 9 9.26 -0.58 10.02
N GLY A 10 9.22 -1.56 9.11
CA GLY A 10 8.09 -2.45 8.92
C GLY A 10 6.86 -1.78 8.28
N GLU A 11 7.03 -0.60 7.69
CA GLU A 11 5.97 0.15 7.01
C GLU A 11 5.80 -0.33 5.56
N ILE A 12 4.55 -0.31 5.11
CA ILE A 12 4.20 -0.62 3.72
C ILE A 12 4.23 0.68 2.93
N ILE A 13 5.16 0.75 2.00
CA ILE A 13 5.35 1.88 1.11
C ILE A 13 4.52 1.69 -0.13
N LEU A 14 3.79 2.74 -0.51
CA LEU A 14 3.04 2.79 -1.73
C LEU A 14 3.71 3.68 -2.77
N VAL A 15 4.01 3.13 -3.94
CA VAL A 15 4.54 3.90 -5.06
C VAL A 15 3.61 3.80 -6.26
N THR A 16 3.21 4.94 -6.79
CA THR A 16 2.41 5.05 -8.02
C THR A 16 3.34 5.34 -9.21
N ASP A 17 2.82 5.18 -10.43
CA ASP A 17 3.56 5.58 -11.63
C ASP A 17 3.82 7.10 -11.64
N GLU A 18 2.85 7.87 -11.15
CA GLU A 18 2.94 9.32 -11.03
C GLU A 18 4.06 9.75 -10.07
N THR A 19 4.15 9.16 -8.88
CA THR A 19 5.21 9.55 -7.93
C THR A 19 6.60 9.14 -8.39
N ARG A 20 6.72 8.04 -9.14
CA ARG A 20 8.00 7.68 -9.81
C ARG A 20 8.41 8.70 -10.84
N GLN A 21 7.49 9.06 -11.73
CA GLN A 21 7.77 10.02 -12.79
C GLN A 21 8.16 11.38 -12.21
N GLN A 22 7.44 11.87 -11.19
CA GLN A 22 7.77 13.13 -10.53
C GLN A 22 9.15 13.09 -9.86
N LEU A 23 9.52 11.97 -9.24
CA LEU A 23 10.87 11.81 -8.67
C LEU A 23 11.94 11.83 -9.76
N GLU A 24 11.72 11.14 -10.88
CA GLU A 24 12.64 11.12 -12.01
C GLU A 24 12.86 12.53 -12.56
N GLU A 25 11.78 13.27 -12.82
CA GLU A 25 11.82 14.67 -13.27
C GLU A 25 12.55 15.60 -12.27
N LEU A 26 12.34 15.38 -10.97
CA LEU A 26 13.04 16.13 -9.92
C LEU A 26 14.54 15.85 -9.93
N LEU A 27 14.92 14.58 -10.01
CA LEU A 27 16.33 14.16 -10.05
C LEU A 27 16.99 14.58 -11.36
N GLU A 28 16.23 14.76 -12.44
CA GLU A 28 16.76 15.29 -13.70
C GLU A 28 17.44 16.67 -13.56
N ALA A 29 16.98 17.48 -12.60
CA ALA A 29 17.61 18.76 -12.31
C ALA A 29 18.90 18.64 -11.47
N CYS A 30 19.19 17.47 -10.88
CA CYS A 30 20.33 17.24 -10.01
C CYS A 30 21.59 16.81 -10.79
N ALA A 31 22.75 17.34 -10.37
CA ALA A 31 24.05 17.04 -10.96
C ALA A 31 24.59 15.65 -10.57
N GLU A 32 24.26 15.19 -9.36
CA GLU A 32 24.53 13.84 -8.85
C GLU A 32 23.17 13.23 -8.49
N ARG A 33 22.91 11.97 -8.86
CA ARG A 33 21.56 11.35 -8.73
C ARG A 33 21.61 9.95 -8.15
N ASP A 34 22.76 9.56 -7.59
CA ASP A 34 23.05 8.14 -7.34
C ASP A 34 22.82 7.74 -5.88
N THR A 35 22.35 8.67 -5.03
CA THR A 35 22.13 8.39 -3.61
C THR A 35 20.82 8.96 -3.09
N ILE A 36 20.30 8.30 -2.05
CA ILE A 36 19.08 8.72 -1.36
C ILE A 36 19.23 10.08 -0.69
N GLU A 37 20.42 10.46 -0.22
CA GLU A 37 20.66 11.76 0.40
C GLU A 37 20.47 12.89 -0.60
N VAL A 38 20.92 12.71 -1.85
CA VAL A 38 20.73 13.72 -2.89
C VAL A 38 19.24 13.85 -3.22
N ALA A 39 18.54 12.73 -3.36
CA ALA A 39 17.09 12.74 -3.55
C ALA A 39 16.35 13.43 -2.40
N GLN A 40 16.73 13.12 -1.15
CA GLN A 40 16.14 13.75 0.03
C GLN A 40 16.33 15.26 0.03
N VAL A 41 17.54 15.76 -0.27
CA VAL A 41 17.81 17.20 -0.36
C VAL A 41 16.99 17.84 -1.48
N ALA A 42 16.92 17.21 -2.66
CA ALA A 42 16.13 17.71 -3.78
C ALA A 42 14.64 17.83 -3.42
N ILE A 43 14.08 16.79 -2.80
CA ILE A 43 12.67 16.75 -2.35
C ILE A 43 12.40 17.85 -1.33
N GLN A 44 13.28 18.03 -0.35
CA GLN A 44 13.10 19.05 0.70
C GLN A 44 13.10 20.48 0.13
N ASN A 45 13.86 20.72 -0.93
CA ASN A 45 13.94 22.02 -1.60
C ASN A 45 12.76 22.32 -2.54
N THR A 46 11.81 21.40 -2.70
CA THR A 46 10.59 21.67 -3.46
C THR A 46 9.58 22.51 -2.67
N ASP A 47 8.72 23.23 -3.38
CA ASP A 47 7.57 23.95 -2.80
C ASP A 47 6.36 23.03 -2.53
N LEU A 48 6.55 21.70 -2.60
CA LEU A 48 5.53 20.71 -2.33
C LEU A 48 5.18 20.68 -0.84
N SER A 49 3.96 20.22 -0.55
CA SER A 49 3.50 19.99 0.81
C SER A 49 4.18 18.76 1.44
N ASP A 50 4.07 18.62 2.77
CA ASP A 50 4.74 17.54 3.50
C ASP A 50 4.34 16.14 3.01
N TRP A 51 3.06 15.91 2.73
CA TRP A 51 2.59 14.60 2.26
C TRP A 51 3.04 14.28 0.83
N GLU A 52 3.18 15.30 -0.03
CA GLU A 52 3.76 15.13 -1.38
C GLU A 52 5.24 14.79 -1.29
N LYS A 53 5.97 15.48 -0.39
CA LYS A 53 7.38 15.19 -0.09
C LYS A 53 7.57 13.78 0.48
N GLU A 54 6.68 13.34 1.39
CA GLU A 54 6.67 11.97 1.91
C GLU A 54 6.45 10.93 0.81
N ALA A 55 5.54 11.20 -0.14
CA ALA A 55 5.28 10.33 -1.27
C ALA A 55 6.48 10.25 -2.24
N LEU A 56 7.17 11.37 -2.49
CA LEU A 56 8.41 11.38 -3.28
C LEU A 56 9.56 10.68 -2.56
N TYR A 57 9.70 10.89 -1.25
CA TYR A 57 10.72 10.22 -0.46
C TYR A 57 10.51 8.71 -0.42
N SER A 58 9.27 8.27 -0.31
CA SER A 58 8.86 6.87 -0.44
C SER A 58 9.30 6.27 -1.79
N ALA A 59 9.12 7.00 -2.89
CA ALA A 59 9.60 6.57 -4.20
C ALA A 59 11.14 6.53 -4.27
N ALA A 60 11.83 7.50 -3.66
CA ALA A 60 13.29 7.55 -3.63
C ALA A 60 13.89 6.40 -2.81
N LEU A 61 13.28 6.07 -1.67
CA LEU A 61 13.69 4.92 -0.87
C LEU A 61 13.54 3.61 -1.66
N VAL A 62 12.46 3.48 -2.44
CA VAL A 62 12.29 2.32 -3.34
C VAL A 62 13.33 2.31 -4.45
N GLU A 63 13.71 3.45 -5.02
CA GLU A 63 14.69 3.53 -6.12
C GLU A 63 16.11 3.19 -5.64
N PHE A 64 16.56 3.79 -4.54
CA PHE A 64 17.95 3.73 -4.10
C PHE A 64 18.24 2.59 -3.12
N GLU A 65 17.24 2.13 -2.38
CA GLU A 65 17.41 1.10 -1.34
C GLU A 65 16.68 -0.21 -1.67
N TYR A 66 16.39 -0.44 -2.96
CA TYR A 66 15.81 -1.71 -3.41
C TYR A 66 16.75 -2.89 -3.13
N ASN A 67 16.19 -3.98 -2.60
CA ASN A 67 16.90 -5.19 -2.18
C ASN A 67 17.95 -5.01 -1.07
N THR A 68 18.14 -3.81 -0.52
CA THR A 68 19.00 -3.56 0.65
C THR A 68 18.16 -3.34 1.90
N ARG A 69 17.22 -2.40 1.84
CA ARG A 69 16.29 -2.06 2.93
C ARG A 69 14.83 -2.16 2.49
N VAL A 70 14.57 -2.00 1.20
CA VAL A 70 13.22 -2.03 0.64
C VAL A 70 13.06 -3.23 -0.27
N ILE A 71 11.99 -4.00 -0.07
CA ILE A 71 11.68 -5.16 -0.90
C ILE A 71 10.26 -5.05 -1.47
N GLU A 72 10.07 -5.51 -2.70
CA GLU A 72 8.75 -5.52 -3.33
C GLU A 72 7.87 -6.58 -2.67
N ILE A 73 6.66 -6.18 -2.29
CA ILE A 73 5.66 -7.10 -1.77
C ILE A 73 4.97 -7.76 -2.96
N PRO A 74 4.91 -9.11 -3.02
CA PRO A 74 4.14 -9.81 -4.03
C PRO A 74 2.70 -9.30 -4.04
N ARG A 75 2.20 -8.94 -5.23
CA ARG A 75 0.81 -8.49 -5.36
C ARG A 75 -0.11 -9.63 -4.93
N ALA A 76 -0.96 -9.36 -3.93
CA ALA A 76 -2.07 -10.23 -3.59
C ALA A 76 -2.89 -10.52 -4.85
N ASP A 77 -3.14 -11.79 -5.14
CA ASP A 77 -3.95 -12.15 -6.30
C ASP A 77 -5.43 -11.75 -6.07
N THR A 78 -6.22 -11.77 -7.14
CA THR A 78 -7.65 -11.45 -7.04
C THR A 78 -8.44 -12.39 -6.12
N HIS A 79 -7.96 -13.60 -5.90
CA HIS A 79 -8.57 -14.59 -5.01
C HIS A 79 -8.34 -14.24 -3.54
N GLU A 80 -7.15 -13.80 -3.16
CA GLU A 80 -6.89 -13.31 -1.81
C GLU A 80 -7.70 -12.06 -1.49
N GLY A 81 -7.79 -11.11 -2.44
CA GLY A 81 -8.63 -9.93 -2.26
C GLY A 81 -10.12 -10.29 -2.10
N TYR A 82 -10.57 -11.38 -2.73
CA TYR A 82 -11.93 -11.89 -2.56
C TYR A 82 -12.13 -12.52 -1.18
N LYS A 83 -11.18 -13.34 -0.72
CA LYS A 83 -11.19 -13.91 0.64
C LYS A 83 -11.18 -12.83 1.72
N ASP A 84 -10.46 -11.74 1.51
CA ASP A 84 -10.46 -10.61 2.44
C ASP A 84 -11.86 -9.99 2.55
N MET A 85 -12.59 -9.85 1.42
CA MET A 85 -13.98 -9.37 1.45
C MET A 85 -14.89 -10.34 2.21
N GLU A 86 -14.77 -11.65 1.97
CA GLU A 86 -15.55 -12.66 2.70
C GLU A 86 -15.29 -12.60 4.21
N ALA A 87 -14.02 -12.60 4.61
CA ALA A 87 -13.63 -12.56 6.01
C ALA A 87 -14.05 -11.25 6.69
N PHE A 88 -14.00 -10.12 5.98
CA PHE A 88 -14.48 -8.85 6.53
C PHE A 88 -15.99 -8.84 6.75
N ILE A 89 -16.77 -9.39 5.81
CA ILE A 89 -18.23 -9.49 5.92
C ILE A 89 -18.65 -10.27 7.18
N GLU A 90 -17.87 -11.28 7.58
CA GLU A 90 -18.10 -12.04 8.82
C GLU A 90 -17.91 -11.19 10.09
N THR A 91 -17.12 -10.11 10.02
CA THR A 91 -16.90 -9.19 11.15
C THR A 91 -18.02 -8.16 11.33
N ILE A 92 -18.89 -7.99 10.33
CA ILE A 92 -19.95 -6.98 10.35
C ILE A 92 -21.06 -7.35 11.35
N ILE A 93 -21.31 -6.46 12.31
CA ILE A 93 -22.32 -6.63 13.36
C ILE A 93 -23.74 -6.45 12.80
N SER A 94 -23.93 -5.48 11.89
CA SER A 94 -25.23 -5.20 11.27
C SER A 94 -25.61 -6.29 10.29
N LYS A 95 -26.59 -7.12 10.66
CA LYS A 95 -27.10 -8.20 9.79
C LYS A 95 -27.54 -7.71 8.41
N HIS A 96 -28.18 -6.55 8.35
CA HIS A 96 -28.62 -5.97 7.08
C HIS A 96 -27.43 -5.63 6.16
N LEU A 97 -26.39 -4.99 6.70
CA LEU A 97 -25.20 -4.66 5.92
C LEU A 97 -24.44 -5.93 5.52
N GLN A 98 -24.33 -6.90 6.42
CA GLN A 98 -23.73 -8.19 6.14
C GLN A 98 -24.42 -8.87 4.94
N GLU A 99 -25.75 -8.96 4.94
CA GLU A 99 -26.52 -9.53 3.81
C GLU A 99 -26.31 -8.76 2.50
N LEU A 100 -26.32 -7.42 2.55
CA LEU A 100 -26.04 -6.59 1.37
C LEU A 100 -24.67 -6.87 0.78
N LEU A 101 -23.63 -6.93 1.61
CA LEU A 101 -22.27 -7.19 1.16
C LEU A 101 -22.11 -8.64 0.65
N GLN A 102 -22.72 -9.63 1.30
CA GLN A 102 -22.73 -11.03 0.84
C GLN A 102 -23.32 -11.18 -0.57
N VAL A 103 -24.34 -10.39 -0.91
CA VAL A 103 -24.90 -10.35 -2.26
C VAL A 103 -23.97 -9.58 -3.19
N ALA A 104 -23.44 -8.44 -2.76
CA ALA A 104 -22.61 -7.56 -3.57
C ALA A 104 -21.34 -8.25 -4.11
N ILE A 105 -20.72 -9.12 -3.31
CA ILE A 105 -19.49 -9.82 -3.70
C ILE A 105 -19.72 -10.95 -4.72
N ARG A 106 -20.96 -11.33 -5.04
CA ARG A 106 -21.19 -12.46 -5.96
C ARG A 106 -20.94 -12.08 -7.41
N GLY A 107 -20.15 -12.87 -8.13
CA GLY A 107 -19.97 -12.76 -9.58
C GLY A 107 -19.10 -11.58 -10.05
N LYS A 108 -19.09 -11.34 -11.37
CA LYS A 108 -18.23 -10.31 -11.99
C LYS A 108 -18.50 -8.93 -11.40
N GLY A 109 -17.45 -8.17 -11.08
CA GLY A 109 -17.56 -6.82 -10.51
C GLY A 109 -17.76 -6.78 -8.99
N ALA A 110 -17.52 -7.89 -8.29
CA ALA A 110 -17.61 -8.02 -6.83
C ALA A 110 -16.93 -6.86 -6.08
N PHE A 111 -15.65 -6.61 -6.36
CA PHE A 111 -14.86 -5.55 -5.71
C PHE A 111 -15.47 -4.16 -5.84
N ARG A 112 -16.02 -3.84 -7.02
CA ARG A 112 -16.65 -2.53 -7.25
C ARG A 112 -17.93 -2.42 -6.43
N ARG A 113 -18.85 -3.39 -6.56
CA ARG A 113 -20.12 -3.36 -5.81
C ARG A 113 -19.91 -3.36 -4.31
N PHE A 114 -18.93 -4.13 -3.81
CA PHE A 114 -18.56 -4.13 -2.41
C PHE A 114 -18.19 -2.72 -1.92
N LYS A 115 -17.34 -2.01 -2.68
CA LYS A 115 -16.99 -0.61 -2.39
C LYS A 115 -18.20 0.31 -2.49
N ASP A 116 -19.01 0.18 -3.55
CA ASP A 116 -20.21 1.00 -3.77
C ASP A 116 -21.21 0.86 -2.61
N VAL A 117 -21.32 -0.32 -1.99
CA VAL A 117 -22.11 -0.51 -0.77
C VAL A 117 -21.46 0.25 0.39
N LEU A 118 -20.17 0.03 0.67
CA LEU A 118 -19.46 0.68 1.78
C LEU A 118 -19.39 2.21 1.68
N GLU A 119 -19.51 2.80 0.49
CA GLU A 119 -19.62 4.26 0.35
C GLU A 119 -20.78 4.86 1.14
N ARG A 120 -21.84 4.07 1.41
CA ARG A 120 -23.00 4.48 2.20
C ARG A 120 -22.83 4.23 3.70
N TYR A 121 -21.74 3.59 4.10
CA TYR A 121 -21.45 3.13 5.47
C TYR A 121 -20.03 3.57 5.86
N PRO A 122 -19.82 4.87 6.16
CA PRO A 122 -18.47 5.43 6.33
C PRO A 122 -17.68 4.77 7.48
N GLN A 123 -18.35 4.35 8.55
CA GLN A 123 -17.69 3.68 9.67
C GLN A 123 -17.17 2.29 9.27
N GLU A 124 -17.98 1.48 8.59
CA GLU A 124 -17.60 0.15 8.13
C GLU A 124 -16.60 0.24 6.97
N ARG A 125 -16.67 1.29 6.15
CA ARG A 125 -15.64 1.60 5.16
C ARG A 125 -14.28 1.83 5.82
N GLU A 126 -14.23 2.61 6.90
CA GLU A 126 -13.01 2.83 7.66
C GLU A 126 -12.48 1.51 8.26
N GLN A 127 -13.37 0.72 8.87
CA GLN A 127 -13.02 -0.61 9.38
C GLN A 127 -12.48 -1.54 8.29
N TRP A 128 -13.04 -1.47 7.08
CA TRP A 128 -12.55 -2.24 5.94
C TRP A 128 -11.11 -1.85 5.55
N PHE A 129 -10.78 -0.56 5.55
CA PHE A 129 -9.41 -0.12 5.26
C PHE A 129 -8.43 -0.66 6.30
N GLN A 130 -8.75 -0.51 7.59
CA GLN A 130 -7.93 -1.04 8.68
C GLN A 130 -7.79 -2.56 8.62
N PHE A 131 -8.87 -3.29 8.34
CA PHE A 131 -8.86 -4.74 8.19
C PHE A 131 -7.96 -5.17 7.04
N ARG A 132 -8.06 -4.51 5.89
CA ARG A 132 -7.24 -4.79 4.72
C ARG A 132 -5.77 -4.52 4.96
N GLU A 133 -5.45 -3.42 5.62
CA GLU A 133 -4.09 -3.06 5.96
C GLU A 133 -3.47 -4.10 6.91
N ALA A 134 -4.19 -4.50 7.96
CA ALA A 134 -3.75 -5.54 8.88
C ALA A 134 -3.51 -6.89 8.18
N ARG A 135 -4.42 -7.29 7.27
CA ARG A 135 -4.26 -8.51 6.45
C ARG A 135 -3.08 -8.43 5.51
N LEU A 136 -2.86 -7.28 4.87
CA LEU A 136 -1.70 -7.05 4.03
C LEU A 136 -0.42 -7.18 4.85
N LYS A 137 -0.34 -6.49 6.00
CA LYS A 137 0.81 -6.58 6.92
C LYS A 137 1.08 -8.02 7.36
N GLN A 138 0.04 -8.78 7.73
CA GLN A 138 0.20 -10.18 8.11
C GLN A 138 0.74 -11.03 6.96
N ARG A 139 0.21 -10.90 5.74
CA ARG A 139 0.74 -11.63 4.56
C ARG A 139 2.19 -11.29 4.28
N VAL A 140 2.56 -10.02 4.42
CA VAL A 140 3.93 -9.56 4.25
C VAL A 140 4.85 -10.22 5.28
N LEU A 141 4.45 -10.26 6.56
CA LEU A 141 5.21 -10.95 7.62
C LEU A 141 5.32 -12.46 7.38
N ASP A 142 4.23 -13.10 6.94
CA ASP A 142 4.22 -14.54 6.63
C ASP A 142 5.14 -14.85 5.44
N TRP A 143 5.13 -13.99 4.42
CA TRP A 143 6.02 -14.10 3.26
C TRP A 143 7.48 -13.90 3.66
N LEU A 144 7.81 -12.85 4.41
CA LEU A 144 9.15 -12.61 4.96
C LEU A 144 9.70 -13.85 5.69
N LYS A 145 8.86 -14.45 6.55
CA LYS A 145 9.21 -15.66 7.29
C LYS A 145 9.45 -16.85 6.36
N GLY A 146 8.68 -16.98 5.28
CA GLY A 146 8.86 -18.01 4.25
C GLY A 146 10.18 -17.86 3.48
N GLU A 147 10.59 -16.62 3.20
CA GLU A 147 11.84 -16.30 2.50
C GLU A 147 13.07 -16.29 3.44
N GLY A 148 12.87 -16.42 4.76
CA GLY A 148 13.94 -16.32 5.76
C GLY A 148 14.48 -14.89 5.95
N ILE A 149 13.71 -13.88 5.55
CA ILE A 149 14.06 -12.47 5.69
C ILE A 149 13.65 -12.02 7.09
N THR A 150 14.61 -11.53 7.88
CA THR A 150 14.34 -10.92 9.18
C THR A 150 14.25 -9.41 9.02
N PRO A 151 13.10 -8.78 9.28
CA PRO A 151 13.01 -7.33 9.28
C PRO A 151 13.86 -6.75 10.43
N LEU A 152 14.47 -5.58 10.22
CA LEU A 152 15.42 -4.91 11.13
C LEU A 152 14.74 -4.10 12.25
N ILE A 153 13.50 -4.48 12.59
CA ILE A 153 12.62 -3.82 13.57
C ILE A 153 13.02 -4.06 15.04
#